data_AF-A0A1E4HYM3-F1
#
_entry.id   AF-A0A1E4HYM3-F1
#
_cell.length_a   1.000
_cell.length_b   1.000
_cell.length_c   1.000
_cell.angle_alpha   90.00
_cell.angle_beta   90.00
_cell.angle_gamma   90.00
#
_symmetry.space_group_name_H-M   'P 1'
#
loop_
_entity.id
_entity.type
_entity.pdbx_description
1 polymer ?
#
loop_
_entity_poly.entity_id
_entity_poly.type
_entity_poly.pdbx_seq_one_letter_code
_entity_poly.pdbx_strand_id
1 'polypeptide(L)'
;MSQTLALILPVTGVSHCPENSEWVCCLHCGAHLGLSQPSTQEPERMIGTCRKCGRWYLLDWHPHASEGCMILLPDHASLLKAFAECPPAGESPAESPLPSDNPPDGAEGR
;
A
#
# COMPACT_ATOMS: atom_id res chain seq x y z
N MET A 1 0.50 -8.28 -20.71
CA MET A 1 0.20 -9.02 -19.47
C MET A 1 0.14 -8.00 -18.35
N SER A 2 -0.96 -7.89 -17.63
CA SER A 2 -1.11 -6.99 -16.47
C SER A 2 -0.88 -7.79 -15.19
N GLN A 3 0.05 -7.35 -14.35
CA GLN A 3 0.25 -7.89 -13.00
C GLN A 3 -0.44 -6.99 -11.99
N THR A 4 -1.13 -7.59 -11.02
CA THR A 4 -1.74 -6.87 -9.89
C THR A 4 -0.91 -7.10 -8.64
N LEU A 5 -0.64 -6.02 -7.91
CA LEU A 5 0.13 -6.05 -6.67
C LEU A 5 -0.74 -5.48 -5.54
N ALA A 6 -0.83 -6.19 -4.43
CA ALA A 6 -1.48 -5.69 -3.22
C ALA A 6 -0.44 -5.01 -2.32
N LEU A 7 -0.71 -3.78 -1.90
CA LEU A 7 0.19 -2.99 -1.04
C LEU A 7 -0.54 -2.58 0.23
N ILE A 8 0.15 -2.68 1.36
CA ILE A 8 -0.31 -2.10 2.63
C ILE A 8 0.27 -0.70 2.72
N LEU A 9 -0.61 0.31 2.74
CA LEU A 9 -0.20 1.71 2.77
C LEU A 9 -0.45 2.33 4.15
N PRO A 10 0.46 3.19 4.65
CA PRO A 10 0.23 3.95 5.87
C PRO A 10 -0.94 4.92 5.67
N VAL A 11 -1.88 4.89 6.62
CA VAL A 11 -3.05 5.78 6.65
C VAL A 11 -3.01 6.60 7.93
N THR A 12 -3.33 7.88 7.82
CA THR A 12 -3.47 8.79 8.97
C THR A 12 -4.80 9.51 8.87
N GLY A 13 -5.59 9.47 9.94
CA GLY A 13 -6.82 10.25 10.03
C GLY A 13 -6.50 11.74 10.07
N VAL A 14 -7.27 12.53 9.35
CA VAL A 14 -7.17 13.98 9.35
C VAL A 14 -8.52 14.57 9.73
N SER A 15 -8.50 15.45 10.71
CA SER A 15 -9.66 16.23 11.14
C SER A 15 -9.53 17.63 10.54
N HIS A 16 -10.66 18.26 10.22
CA HIS A 16 -10.84 19.61 9.65
C HIS A 16 -11.19 19.65 8.14
N CYS A 17 -12.13 20.54 7.82
CA CYS A 17 -12.77 20.73 6.51
C CYS A 17 -11.95 21.70 5.63
N PRO A 18 -11.91 21.55 4.30
CA PRO A 18 -10.93 22.17 3.41
C PRO A 18 -11.26 23.60 2.95
N GLU A 19 -12.08 24.37 3.68
CA GLU A 19 -12.43 25.74 3.25
C GLU A 19 -11.18 26.63 3.12
N ASN A 20 -10.08 26.29 3.79
CA ASN A 20 -8.74 26.78 3.49
C ASN A 20 -7.85 25.59 3.16
N SER A 21 -7.16 25.56 2.02
CA SER A 21 -6.25 24.49 1.62
C SER A 21 -4.88 24.53 2.33
N GLU A 22 -4.70 25.46 3.25
CA GLU A 22 -3.40 25.80 3.86
C GLU A 22 -2.98 24.89 5.02
N TRP A 23 -3.82 23.97 5.50
CA TRP A 23 -3.54 23.24 6.75
C TRP A 23 -2.92 21.85 6.57
N VAL A 24 -2.88 21.28 5.36
CA VAL A 24 -2.39 19.91 5.20
C VAL A 24 -0.86 19.88 5.13
N CYS A 25 -0.25 19.29 6.15
CA CYS A 25 1.19 19.18 6.29
C CYS A 25 1.71 17.78 5.97
N CYS A 26 2.92 17.72 5.42
CA CYS A 26 3.64 16.47 5.20
C CYS A 26 3.90 15.75 6.54
N LEU A 27 3.43 14.50 6.66
CA LEU A 27 3.62 13.68 7.87
C LEU A 27 5.08 13.42 8.24
N HIS A 28 6.00 13.65 7.30
CA HIS A 28 7.43 13.42 7.53
C HIS A 28 8.19 14.66 8.01
N CYS A 29 7.94 15.82 7.41
CA CYS A 29 8.72 17.04 7.67
C CYS A 29 7.89 18.23 8.15
N GLY A 30 6.57 18.10 8.24
CA GLY A 30 5.66 19.16 8.66
C GLY A 30 5.46 20.31 7.65
N ALA A 31 6.12 20.31 6.49
CA ALA A 31 5.91 21.35 5.49
C ALA A 31 4.54 21.23 4.81
N HIS A 32 3.92 22.36 4.45
CA HIS A 32 2.67 22.38 3.71
C HIS A 32 2.76 21.61 2.38
N LEU A 33 1.71 20.87 2.08
CA LEU A 33 1.57 20.15 0.81
C LEU A 33 1.04 21.08 -0.27
N GLY A 34 1.56 20.94 -1.49
CA GLY A 34 0.90 21.45 -2.68
C GLY A 34 -0.23 20.49 -3.04
N LEU A 35 -1.47 20.97 -2.98
CA LEU A 35 -2.67 20.17 -3.26
C LEU A 35 -3.12 20.35 -4.71
N SER A 36 -3.55 19.25 -5.33
CA SER A 36 -4.16 19.24 -6.66
C SER A 36 -5.36 18.31 -6.69
N GLN A 37 -6.47 18.75 -7.27
CA GLN A 37 -7.70 17.97 -7.45
C GLN A 37 -7.67 17.36 -8.88
N PRO A 38 -7.47 16.04 -9.04
CA PRO A 38 -7.25 15.44 -10.36
C PRO A 38 -8.54 15.13 -11.13
N SER A 39 -9.69 15.04 -10.46
CA SER A 39 -10.94 14.54 -11.05
C SER A 39 -12.15 15.35 -10.59
N THR A 40 -12.78 16.11 -11.48
CA THR A 40 -13.95 16.91 -11.13
C THR A 40 -15.17 16.09 -10.66
N GLN A 41 -15.15 14.76 -10.86
CA GLN A 41 -16.20 13.85 -10.41
C GLN A 41 -16.04 13.43 -8.94
N GLU A 42 -14.83 13.53 -8.38
CA GLU A 42 -14.49 13.15 -7.00
C GLU A 42 -13.74 14.31 -6.33
N PRO A 43 -14.40 15.47 -6.10
CA PRO A 43 -13.76 16.66 -5.55
C PRO A 43 -13.17 16.47 -4.15
N GLU A 44 -13.70 15.52 -3.39
CA GLU A 44 -13.22 15.09 -2.07
C GLU A 44 -11.89 14.34 -2.11
N ARG A 45 -11.48 13.88 -3.30
CA ARG A 45 -10.18 13.23 -3.53
C ARG A 45 -9.17 14.21 -4.09
N MET A 46 -8.08 14.37 -3.38
CA MET A 46 -6.98 15.25 -3.75
C MET A 46 -5.64 14.52 -3.72
N ILE A 47 -4.67 15.03 -4.47
CA ILE A 47 -3.27 14.61 -4.37
C ILE A 47 -2.49 15.71 -3.69
N GLY A 48 -1.78 15.36 -2.62
CA GLY A 48 -0.88 16.23 -1.90
C GLY A 48 0.57 15.92 -2.22
N THR A 49 1.36 16.93 -2.56
CA THR A 49 2.78 16.78 -2.89
C THR A 49 3.64 17.62 -1.95
N CYS A 50 4.60 16.97 -1.28
CA CYS A 50 5.57 17.66 -0.45
C CYS A 50 6.78 18.09 -1.29
N ARG A 51 6.98 19.38 -1.50
CA ARG A 51 8.12 19.89 -2.29
C ARG A 51 9.48 19.68 -1.61
N LYS A 52 9.51 19.52 -0.28
CA LYS A 52 10.75 19.28 0.47
C LYS A 52 11.17 17.82 0.45
N CYS A 53 10.24 16.90 0.71
CA CYS A 53 10.54 15.48 0.80
C CYS A 53 10.32 14.71 -0.51
N GLY A 54 9.64 15.31 -1.49
CA GLY A 54 9.22 14.63 -2.72
C GLY A 54 8.14 13.56 -2.51
N ARG A 55 7.52 13.49 -1.33
CA ARG A 55 6.49 12.50 -0.98
C ARG A 55 5.12 12.90 -1.50
N TRP A 56 4.33 11.89 -1.84
CA TRP A 56 3.00 12.02 -2.39
C TRP A 56 1.99 11.42 -1.43
N TYR A 57 0.84 12.07 -1.32
CA TYR A 57 -0.25 11.66 -0.46
C TYR A 57 -1.54 11.64 -1.28
N LEU A 58 -2.34 10.60 -1.11
CA LEU A 58 -3.75 10.62 -1.49
C LEU A 58 -4.53 11.15 -0.29
N LEU A 59 -5.32 12.15 -0.56
CA LEU A 59 -6.21 12.79 0.39
C LEU A 59 -7.64 12.34 0.02
N ASP A 60 -8.35 11.63 0.91
CA ASP A 60 -9.75 11.22 0.71
C ASP A 60 -10.66 11.74 1.86
N TRP A 61 -11.55 12.68 1.53
CA TRP A 61 -12.41 13.41 2.47
C TRP A 61 -13.82 12.83 2.38
N HIS A 62 -14.54 12.78 3.50
CA HIS A 62 -15.95 12.42 3.42
C HIS A 62 -16.78 13.68 3.09
N PRO A 63 -17.60 13.70 2.02
CA PRO A 63 -18.30 14.91 1.53
C PRO A 63 -19.32 15.53 2.50
N HIS A 64 -19.56 14.89 3.64
CA HIS A 64 -20.46 15.35 4.70
C HIS A 64 -19.86 15.24 6.11
N ALA A 65 -18.58 14.89 6.24
CA ALA A 65 -17.93 14.84 7.55
C ALA A 65 -16.75 15.82 7.60
N SER A 66 -16.41 16.26 8.80
CA SER A 66 -15.18 17.02 9.07
C SER A 66 -13.94 16.13 9.18
N GLU A 67 -14.04 14.89 8.70
CA GLU A 67 -13.04 13.85 8.83
C GLU A 67 -12.69 13.32 7.45
N GLY A 68 -11.42 13.01 7.28
CA GLY A 68 -10.88 12.35 6.11
C GLY A 68 -9.68 11.51 6.48
N CYS A 69 -9.04 10.96 5.46
CA CYS A 69 -7.80 10.23 5.63
C CYS A 69 -6.75 10.73 4.65
N MET A 70 -5.50 10.68 5.10
CA MET A 70 -4.34 10.91 4.28
C MET A 70 -3.52 9.63 4.19
N ILE A 71 -3.28 9.20 2.96
CA ILE A 71 -2.65 7.93 2.63
C ILE A 71 -1.30 8.24 1.99
N LEU A 72 -0.20 7.72 2.55
CA LEU A 72 1.12 7.89 1.94
C LEU A 72 1.24 6.98 0.72
N LEU A 73 1.47 7.58 -0.45
CA LEU A 73 1.69 6.84 -1.68
C LEU A 73 3.15 6.35 -1.75
N PRO A 74 3.38 5.13 -2.26
CA PRO A 74 4.73 4.57 -2.38
C PRO A 74 5.52 5.32 -3.46
N ASP A 75 6.83 5.41 -3.26
CA ASP A 75 7.73 5.86 -4.31
C ASP A 75 8.03 4.74 -5.31
N HIS A 76 8.67 5.11 -6.42
CA HIS A 76 9.02 4.18 -7.49
C HIS A 76 9.92 3.02 -7.01
N ALA A 77 10.88 3.29 -6.12
CA ALA A 77 11.79 2.28 -5.62
C ALA A 77 11.07 1.23 -4.76
N SER A 78 10.13 1.67 -3.92
CA SER A 78 9.29 0.80 -3.09
C SER A 78 8.37 -0.07 -3.94
N LEU A 79 7.82 0.48 -5.03
CA LEU A 79 7.03 -0.28 -5.99
C LEU A 79 7.87 -1.36 -6.69
N LEU A 80 9.05 -1.01 -7.21
CA LEU A 80 9.94 -1.98 -7.86
C LEU A 80 10.34 -3.12 -6.92
N LYS A 81 10.65 -2.79 -5.66
CA LYS A 81 10.97 -3.77 -4.64
C LYS A 81 9.80 -4.73 -4.42
N ALA A 82 8.59 -4.20 -4.26
CA ALA A 82 7.40 -5.02 -4.05
C ALA A 82 7.06 -5.90 -5.26
N PHE A 83 7.33 -5.43 -6.49
CA PHE A 83 7.23 -6.26 -7.70
C PHE A 83 8.25 -7.40 -7.73
N ALA A 84 9.49 -7.17 -7.27
CA ALA A 84 10.51 -8.20 -7.22
C ALA A 84 10.22 -9.27 -6.14
N GLU A 85 9.56 -8.88 -5.05
CA GLU A 85 9.22 -9.76 -3.93
C GLU A 85 7.96 -10.61 -4.18
N CYS A 86 7.10 -10.21 -5.12
CA CYS A 86 5.93 -11.00 -5.53
C CYS A 86 6.26 -11.82 -6.79
N PRO A 87 6.65 -13.11 -6.65
CA PRO A 87 6.81 -13.98 -7.81
C PRO A 87 5.49 -14.08 -8.59
N PRO A 88 5.55 -14.24 -9.92
CA PRO A 88 4.34 -14.42 -10.72
C PRO A 88 3.55 -15.61 -10.19
N ALA A 89 2.23 -15.48 -10.13
CA ALA A 89 1.28 -16.42 -9.51
C ALA A 89 1.22 -17.84 -10.15
N GLY A 90 2.26 -18.26 -10.89
CA GLY A 90 2.37 -19.56 -11.56
C GLY A 90 3.41 -20.51 -10.96
N GLU A 91 4.24 -20.07 -10.02
CA GLU A 91 5.17 -20.97 -9.31
C GLU A 91 4.61 -21.27 -7.92
N SER A 92 3.66 -22.21 -7.89
CA SER A 92 3.31 -22.87 -6.63
C SER A 92 4.63 -23.41 -6.05
N PRO A 93 5.03 -23.02 -4.82
CA PRO A 93 6.23 -23.57 -4.22
C PRO A 93 6.08 -25.08 -4.27
N ALA A 94 7.00 -25.74 -4.99
CA ALA A 94 6.99 -27.17 -5.19
C ALA A 94 6.71 -27.82 -3.84
N GLU A 95 5.58 -28.53 -3.75
CA GLU A 95 5.19 -29.29 -2.59
C GLU A 95 6.38 -30.17 -2.23
N SER A 96 7.09 -29.82 -1.15
CA SER A 96 8.24 -30.60 -0.70
C SER A 96 7.74 -32.03 -0.52
N PRO A 97 8.35 -33.04 -1.20
CA PRO A 97 7.89 -34.40 -1.09
C PRO A 97 7.92 -34.78 0.39
N LEU A 98 6.75 -35.11 0.94
CA LEU A 98 6.67 -35.65 2.29
C LEU A 98 7.60 -36.87 2.38
N PRO A 99 8.39 -37.02 3.45
CA PRO A 99 9.22 -38.19 3.63
C PRO A 99 8.29 -39.41 3.59
N SER A 100 8.50 -40.28 2.60
CA SER A 100 7.82 -41.57 2.54
C SER A 100 8.29 -42.41 3.72
N ASP A 101 7.46 -42.48 4.76
CA ASP A 101 7.54 -43.48 5.82
C ASP A 101 7.33 -44.86 5.19
N ASN A 102 8.41 -45.45 4.68
CA ASN A 102 8.44 -46.88 4.40
C ASN A 102 8.63 -47.61 5.72
N PRO A 103 7.66 -48.41 6.19
CA PRO A 103 7.87 -49.24 7.37
C PRO A 103 8.94 -50.30 7.06
N PRO A 104 9.80 -50.65 8.03
CA PRO A 104 10.76 -51.73 7.86
C PRO A 104 10.03 -53.06 7.74
N ASP A 105 10.20 -53.68 6.58
CA ASP A 105 9.83 -55.07 6.32
C ASP A 105 10.79 -56.00 7.08
N GLY A 106 10.24 -56.87 7.92
CA GLY A 106 10.92 -58.08 8.38
C GLY A 106 11.40 -58.13 9.83
N ALA A 107 10.81 -59.05 10.61
CA ALA A 107 11.49 -59.98 11.53
C ALA A 107 10.45 -61.02 11.99
N GLU A 108 10.33 -62.16 11.31
CA GLU A 108 11.00 -63.43 11.64
C GLU A 108 10.39 -64.21 12.82
N GLY A 109 9.65 -65.26 12.46
CA GLY A 109 9.83 -66.65 12.90
C GLY A 109 9.99 -66.97 14.40
N ARG A 110 9.01 -67.70 14.93
CA ARG A 110 9.25 -68.83 15.85
C ARG A 110 8.17 -69.90 15.70
#